data_AF-A0A0A2C303-F1
#
_entry.id   AF-A0A0A2C303-F1
#
_cell.length_a   1.000
_cell.length_b   1.000
_cell.length_c   1.000
_cell.angle_alpha   90.00
_cell.angle_beta   90.00
_cell.angle_gamma   90.00
#
_symmetry.space_group_name_H-M   'P 1'
#
loop_
_entity.id
_entity.type
_entity.pdbx_description
1 polymer ?
#
loop_
_entity_poly.entity_id
_entity_poly.type
_entity_poly.pdbx_seq_one_letter_code
_entity_poly.pdbx_strand_id
1 'polypeptide(L)' 'MSLPPHFIDEKNKEVVFHIKGGYPVTMEIPSFMKSFPKGFKGVTCRCEETFYKLRAKVKE' A
#
# COMPACT_ATOMS: atom_id res chain seq x y z
N MET A 1 12.97 -9.41 -4.38
CA MET A 1 12.48 -8.21 -3.66
C MET A 1 11.17 -8.59 -2.99
N SER A 2 11.12 -8.62 -1.66
CA SER A 2 9.88 -8.87 -0.93
C SER A 2 9.04 -7.60 -0.93
N LEU A 3 7.75 -7.71 -1.28
CA LEU A 3 6.83 -6.58 -1.21
C LEU A 3 6.67 -6.14 0.26
N PRO A 4 6.62 -4.84 0.54
CA PRO A 4 6.31 -4.36 1.88
C PRO A 4 4.89 -4.79 2.29
N PRO A 5 4.57 -4.78 3.60
CA PRO A 5 3.23 -5.12 4.07
C PRO A 5 2.20 -4.25 3.37
N HIS A 6 1.21 -4.85 2.72
CA HIS A 6 0.23 -4.14 1.92
C HIS A 6 -1.15 -4.75 2.06
N PHE A 7 -2.16 -3.96 1.72
CA PHE A 7 -3.52 -4.44 1.51
C PHE A 7 -4.13 -3.73 0.30
N ILE A 8 -5.10 -4.40 -0.31
CA ILE A 8 -5.86 -3.89 -1.43
C ILE A 8 -7.19 -3.38 -0.89
N ASP A 9 -7.49 -2.12 -1.15
CA ASP A 9 -8.80 -1.51 -0.96
C ASP A 9 -9.52 -1.53 -2.31
N GLU A 10 -10.41 -2.51 -2.51
CA GLU A 10 -11.15 -2.67 -3.77
C GLU A 10 -12.19 -1.56 -3.98
N LYS A 11 -12.69 -0.97 -2.89
CA LYS A 11 -13.73 0.06 -2.90
C LYS A 11 -13.25 1.36 -3.55
N ASN A 12 -12.04 1.80 -3.21
CA ASN A 12 -11.39 2.99 -3.74
C ASN A 12 -10.37 2.65 -4.84
N LYS A 13 -10.15 1.35 -5.11
CA LYS A 13 -9.13 0.83 -6.02
C LYS A 13 -7.74 1.33 -5.63
N GLU A 14 -7.38 1.16 -4.37
CA GLU A 14 -6.08 1.58 -3.84
C GLU A 14 -5.29 0.39 -3.31
N VAL A 15 -3.97 0.41 -3.48
CA VAL A 15 -3.05 -0.53 -2.84
C VAL A 15 -2.27 0.25 -1.82
N VAL A 16 -2.55 0.02 -0.55
CA VAL A 16 -1.90 0.72 0.54
C VAL A 16 -0.71 -0.11 1.00
N PHE A 17 0.48 0.48 0.97
CA PHE A 17 1.73 -0.11 1.43
C PHE A 17 2.17 0.52 2.75
N HIS A 18 2.48 -0.30 3.75
CA HIS A 18 3.11 0.14 4.99
C HIS A 18 4.62 0.25 4.78
N ILE A 19 5.15 1.47 4.78
CA ILE A 19 6.57 1.73 4.62
C ILE A 19 7.04 2.67 5.74
N LYS A 20 7.74 2.12 6.74
CA LYS A 20 8.41 2.90 7.78
C LYS A 20 9.48 3.79 7.11
N GLY A 21 9.43 5.10 7.40
CA GLY A 21 10.17 6.13 6.65
C GLY A 21 11.69 5.90 6.58
N GLY A 22 12.29 6.33 5.46
CA GLY A 22 13.73 6.25 5.19
C GLY A 22 14.07 5.85 3.74
N TYR A 23 13.16 5.14 3.07
CA TYR A 23 13.34 4.69 1.68
C TYR A 23 12.72 5.69 0.68
N PRO A 24 13.25 5.87 -0.54
CA PRO A 24 12.61 6.68 -1.59
C PRO A 24 11.35 5.97 -2.10
N VAL A 25 10.30 6.06 -1.30
CA VAL A 25 9.01 5.40 -1.51
C VAL A 25 8.46 5.69 -2.90
N THR A 26 8.57 6.94 -3.36
CA THR A 26 8.11 7.41 -4.67
C THR A 26 8.76 6.69 -5.86
N MET A 27 9.99 6.21 -5.70
CA MET A 27 10.70 5.46 -6.76
C MET A 27 10.25 4.00 -6.83
N GLU A 28 9.89 3.40 -5.69
CA GLU A 28 9.54 1.98 -5.64
C GLU A 28 8.05 1.68 -5.77
N ILE A 29 7.14 2.63 -5.46
CA ILE A 29 5.69 2.45 -5.73
C ILE A 29 5.43 1.93 -7.15
N PRO A 30 5.93 2.54 -8.24
CA PRO A 30 5.65 2.05 -9.59
C PRO A 30 6.23 0.64 -9.82
N SER A 31 7.30 0.26 -9.14
CA SER A 31 7.87 -1.09 -9.21
C SER A 31 6.98 -2.11 -8.49
N PHE A 32 6.52 -1.79 -7.28
CA PHE A 32 5.61 -2.63 -6.51
C PHE A 32 4.25 -2.77 -7.19
N MET A 33 3.72 -1.68 -7.74
CA MET A 33 2.46 -1.64 -8.46
C MET A 33 2.41 -2.54 -9.70
N LYS A 34 3.56 -2.96 -10.27
CA LYS A 34 3.59 -3.97 -11.35
C LYS A 34 3.03 -5.32 -10.92
N SER A 35 3.04 -5.64 -9.63
CA SER A 35 2.46 -6.87 -9.09
C SER A 35 0.96 -6.78 -8.84
N PHE A 36 0.35 -5.61 -9.06
CA PHE A 36 -1.06 -5.35 -8.77
C PHE A 36 -1.86 -5.03 -10.05
N PRO A 37 -3.19 -5.23 -10.04
CA PRO A 37 -4.04 -4.94 -11.18
C PRO A 37 -3.92 -3.49 -11.69
N LYS A 38 -3.91 -3.36 -13.02
CA LYS A 38 -3.91 -2.05 -13.70
C LYS A 38 -5.19 -1.29 -13.34
N GLY A 39 -5.04 -0.04 -12.90
CA GLY A 39 -6.15 0.82 -12.49
C GLY A 39 -6.28 1.01 -10.98
N PHE A 40 -5.47 0.29 -10.18
CA PHE A 40 -5.34 0.59 -8.76
C PHE A 40 -4.29 1.68 -8.55
N LYS A 41 -4.43 2.48 -7.50
CA LYS A 41 -3.50 3.54 -7.11
C LYS A 41 -2.65 3.09 -5.93
N GLY A 42 -1.32 3.18 -6.06
CA GLY A 42 -0.39 2.88 -4.97
C GLY A 42 -0.35 4.03 -3.97
N VAL A 43 -0.71 3.74 -2.72
CA VAL A 43 -0.71 4.68 -1.59
C VAL A 43 0.27 4.16 -0.55
N THR A 44 0.98 5.05 0.12
CA THR A 44 1.94 4.64 1.15
C THR A 44 1.59 5.24 2.49
N CYS A 45 1.62 4.41 3.50
CA CYS A 45 1.33 4.76 4.87
C CYS A 45 2.60 4.54 5.70
N ARG A 46 3.06 5.59 6.37
CA ARG A 46 4.26 5.53 7.23
C ARG A 46 3.93 5.08 8.65
N CYS A 47 2.69 5.29 9.07
CA CYS A 47 2.24 5.00 10.42
C CYS A 47 1.64 3.58 10.45
N GLU A 48 2.25 2.70 11.22
CA GLU A 48 1.82 1.31 11.38
C GLU A 48 0.38 1.22 11.89
N GLU A 49 0.04 2.04 12.89
CA GLU A 49 -1.30 2.06 13.49
C GLU A 49 -2.36 2.46 12.47
N THR A 50 -2.11 3.50 11.68
CA THR A 50 -3.03 3.94 10.62
C THR A 50 -3.19 2.87 9.55
N PHE A 51 -2.10 2.19 9.16
CA PHE A 51 -2.15 1.09 8.20
C PHE A 51 -3.06 -0.04 8.69
N TYR A 52 -2.91 -0.50 9.94
CA TYR A 52 -3.76 -1.56 10.48
C TYR A 52 -5.22 -1.12 10.66
N LYS A 53 -5.47 0.14 11.07
CA LYS A 53 -6.83 0.70 11.14
C LYS A 53 -7.52 0.73 9.78
N LEU A 54 -6.81 1.16 8.73
CA LEU A 54 -7.35 1.15 7.38
C LEU A 54 -7.60 -0.29 6.91
N ARG A 55 -6.63 -1.19 7.07
CA ARG A 55 -6.78 -2.60 6.72
C ARG A 55 -7.97 -3.26 7.39
N ALA A 56 -8.23 -2.96 8.66
CA ALA A 56 -9.37 -3.49 9.40
C ALA A 56 -10.69 -3.01 8.79
N LYS A 57 -10.80 -1.72 8.45
CA LYS A 57 -11.99 -1.14 7.80
C LYS A 57 -12.29 -1.72 6.41
N VAL A 58 -11.26 -2.15 5.67
CA VAL A 58 -11.43 -2.76 4.34
C VAL A 58 -11.89 -4.22 4.44
N LYS A 59 -11.56 -4.90 5.53
CA LYS A 59 -11.94 -6.30 5.76
C LYS A 59 -13.33 -6.48 6.38
N GLU A 60 -13.95 -5.39 6.81
CA GLU A 60 -15.31 -5.34 7.35
C GLU A 60 -16.34 -5.18 6.23
#